data_AF-A0A945I365-F1
#
_entry.id   AF-A0A945I365-F1
#
_cell.length_a   1.000
_cell.length_b   1.000
_cell.length_c   1.000
_cell.angle_alpha   90.00
_cell.angle_beta   90.00
_cell.angle_gamma   90.00
#
_symmetry.space_group_name_H-M   'P 1'
#
loop_
_entity.id
_entity.type
_entity.pdbx_description
1 polymer ?
#
loop_
_entity_poly.entity_id
_entity_poly.type
_entity_poly.pdbx_seq_one_letter_code
_entity_poly.pdbx_strand_id
1 'polypeptide(L)'
;MVRKLPIRLAAGSGPTFGVDDLACAAATHLGCWEDEGLDVTWTPVPGGVAAMQAVLENSVDVSYGGLGPVLRFRSDGEPVRIIVSMARALAQNLVTQKRLTSTDQLRGASWALDGFGALSHHMARLVVRALKISEDEIDWQSVG
;
A
#
# COMPACT_ATOMS: atom_id res chain seq x y z
N MET A 1 -16.58 18.57 -28.68
CA MET A 1 -15.88 17.44 -28.02
C MET A 1 -15.13 18.03 -26.84
N VAL A 2 -15.47 17.66 -25.61
CA VAL A 2 -14.73 18.12 -24.42
C VAL A 2 -13.39 17.40 -24.43
N ARG A 3 -12.29 18.16 -24.37
CA ARG A 3 -10.93 17.59 -24.34
C ARG A 3 -10.74 16.91 -22.98
N LYS A 4 -10.63 15.58 -22.96
CA LYS A 4 -10.28 14.83 -21.76
C LYS A 4 -8.79 15.02 -21.41
N LEU A 5 -8.46 15.11 -20.13
CA LEU A 5 -7.09 15.18 -19.64
C LEU A 5 -6.57 13.75 -19.39
N PRO A 6 -5.49 13.30 -20.07
CA PRO A 6 -4.92 11.99 -19.82
C PRO A 6 -4.22 11.95 -18.45
N ILE A 7 -4.40 10.86 -17.72
CA ILE A 7 -3.74 10.59 -16.44
C ILE A 7 -3.39 9.10 -16.30
N ARG A 8 -2.15 8.81 -15.92
CA ARG A 8 -1.63 7.45 -15.70
C ARG A 8 -1.64 7.15 -14.21
N LEU A 9 -2.36 6.10 -13.82
CA LEU A 9 -2.42 5.65 -12.43
C LEU A 9 -1.76 4.28 -12.26
N ALA A 10 -1.03 4.10 -11.15
CA ALA A 10 -0.59 2.77 -10.73
C ALA A 10 -1.47 2.18 -9.62
N ALA A 11 -1.85 0.91 -9.78
CA ALA A 11 -2.59 0.12 -8.78
C ALA A 11 -1.63 -0.82 -8.04
N GLY A 12 -1.35 -0.51 -6.77
CA GLY A 12 -0.45 -1.29 -5.90
C GLY A 12 -0.97 -2.68 -5.55
N SER A 13 -2.26 -2.96 -5.74
CA SER A 13 -2.86 -4.29 -5.56
C SER A 13 -2.67 -5.24 -6.75
N GLY A 14 -1.93 -4.83 -7.78
CA GLY A 14 -1.87 -5.56 -9.04
C GLY A 14 -3.16 -5.42 -9.88
N PRO A 15 -3.47 -6.39 -10.77
CA PRO A 15 -4.43 -6.20 -11.86
C PRO A 15 -5.91 -6.13 -11.46
N THR A 16 -6.27 -6.50 -10.22
CA THR A 16 -7.68 -6.71 -9.84
C THR A 16 -8.31 -5.61 -8.99
N PHE A 17 -7.57 -4.56 -8.62
CA PHE A 17 -7.93 -3.63 -7.53
C PHE A 17 -8.19 -4.36 -6.19
N GLY A 18 -7.49 -3.96 -5.13
CA GLY A 18 -7.70 -4.53 -3.80
C GLY A 18 -8.96 -3.96 -3.13
N VAL A 19 -9.32 -4.51 -1.96
CA VAL A 19 -10.30 -3.87 -1.05
C VAL A 19 -9.91 -2.42 -0.75
N ASP A 20 -8.62 -2.17 -0.69
CA ASP A 20 -7.96 -0.90 -0.48
C ASP A 20 -8.15 0.11 -1.65
N ASP A 21 -8.39 -0.38 -2.86
CA ASP A 21 -8.58 0.43 -4.08
C ASP A 21 -10.06 0.59 -4.47
N LEU A 22 -10.99 0.22 -3.58
CA LEU A 22 -12.41 0.11 -3.93
C LEU A 22 -12.99 1.41 -4.51
N ALA A 23 -12.58 2.58 -4.01
CA ALA A 23 -13.06 3.85 -4.56
C ALA A 23 -12.50 4.13 -5.97
N CYS A 24 -11.27 3.71 -6.28
CA CYS A 24 -10.69 3.79 -7.63
C CYS A 24 -11.38 2.81 -8.58
N ALA A 25 -11.67 1.60 -8.11
CA ALA A 25 -12.43 0.61 -8.87
C ALA A 25 -13.85 1.11 -9.16
N ALA A 26 -14.53 1.66 -8.15
CA ALA A 26 -15.88 2.23 -8.30
C ALA A 26 -15.89 3.41 -9.27
N ALA A 27 -14.96 4.36 -9.15
CA ALA A 27 -14.84 5.49 -10.08
C ALA A 27 -14.62 5.04 -11.53
N THR A 28 -13.84 3.97 -11.72
CA THR A 28 -13.61 3.36 -13.04
C THR A 28 -14.86 2.68 -13.57
N HIS A 29 -15.57 1.92 -12.73
CA HIS A 29 -16.77 1.18 -13.13
C HIS A 29 -17.98 2.10 -13.41
N LEU A 30 -18.14 3.16 -12.61
CA LEU A 30 -19.28 4.07 -12.67
C LEU A 30 -19.09 5.22 -13.67
N GLY A 31 -17.92 5.33 -14.31
CA GLY A 31 -17.64 6.40 -15.28
C GLY A 31 -17.28 7.75 -14.66
N CYS A 32 -17.05 7.83 -13.34
CA CYS A 32 -16.79 9.08 -12.64
C CYS A 32 -15.56 9.83 -13.17
N TRP A 33 -14.53 9.12 -13.66
CA TRP A 33 -13.38 9.76 -14.30
C TRP A 33 -13.78 10.53 -15.55
N GLU A 34 -14.66 9.95 -16.38
CA GLU A 34 -15.11 10.58 -17.61
C GLU A 34 -15.99 11.79 -17.36
N ASP A 35 -16.84 11.72 -16.32
CA ASP A 35 -17.70 12.82 -15.87
C ASP A 35 -16.86 14.04 -15.45
N GLU A 36 -15.69 13.80 -14.85
CA GLU A 36 -14.70 14.83 -14.47
C GLU A 36 -13.75 15.21 -15.64
N GLY A 37 -13.98 14.69 -16.84
CA GLY A 37 -13.17 14.97 -18.03
C GLY A 37 -11.77 14.36 -17.98
N LEU A 38 -11.56 13.26 -17.25
CA LEU A 38 -10.31 12.53 -17.16
C LEU A 38 -10.31 11.30 -18.08
N ASP A 39 -9.16 11.01 -18.65
CA ASP A 39 -8.88 9.79 -19.41
C ASP A 39 -7.82 8.96 -18.66
N VAL A 40 -8.29 7.98 -17.91
CA VAL A 40 -7.47 7.22 -16.94
C VAL A 40 -6.91 5.95 -17.57
N THR A 41 -5.59 5.79 -17.50
CA THR A 41 -4.91 4.52 -17.81
C THR A 41 -4.34 3.90 -16.54
N TRP A 42 -4.65 2.63 -16.28
CA TRP A 42 -4.15 1.89 -15.12
C TRP A 42 -2.95 1.01 -15.46
N THR A 43 -1.91 1.08 -14.63
CA THR A 43 -0.72 0.22 -14.68
C THR A 43 -0.66 -0.63 -13.40
N PRO A 44 -0.73 -1.96 -13.49
CA PRO A 44 -0.59 -2.81 -12.31
C PRO A 44 0.86 -2.83 -11.83
N VAL A 45 1.07 -2.69 -10.52
CA VAL A 45 2.40 -2.75 -9.89
C VAL A 45 2.33 -3.57 -8.60
N PRO A 46 3.41 -4.30 -8.23
CA PRO A 46 3.41 -5.14 -7.04
C PRO A 46 3.67 -4.31 -5.77
N GLY A 47 2.61 -3.96 -5.07
CA GLY A 47 2.68 -3.30 -3.77
C GLY A 47 2.94 -1.79 -3.82
N GLY A 48 2.79 -1.15 -2.66
CA GLY A 48 2.86 0.30 -2.53
C GLY A 48 4.26 0.92 -2.74
N VAL A 49 5.34 0.15 -2.53
CA VAL A 49 6.71 0.64 -2.76
C VAL A 49 6.96 0.80 -4.26
N ALA A 50 6.69 -0.23 -5.06
CA ALA A 50 6.82 -0.17 -6.52
C ALA A 50 5.90 0.89 -7.13
N ALA A 51 4.69 1.06 -6.57
CA ALA A 51 3.75 2.11 -6.99
C ALA A 51 4.32 3.53 -6.80
N MET A 52 5.04 3.78 -5.70
CA MET A 52 5.68 5.07 -5.47
C MET A 52 6.92 5.27 -6.33
N GLN A 53 7.71 4.22 -6.56
CA GLN A 53 8.85 4.26 -7.49
C GLN A 53 8.39 4.64 -8.90
N ALA A 54 7.28 4.08 -9.36
CA ALA A 54 6.71 4.41 -10.67
C ALA A 54 6.36 5.91 -10.82
N VAL A 55 5.91 6.57 -9.74
CA VAL A 55 5.68 8.02 -9.73
C VAL A 55 7.00 8.79 -9.81
N LEU A 56 8.00 8.38 -9.04
CA LEU A 56 9.33 9.02 -9.03
C LEU A 56 10.06 8.88 -10.36
N GLU A 57 9.89 7.74 -11.03
CA GLU A 57 10.41 7.45 -12.37
C GLU A 57 9.60 8.14 -13.49
N ASN A 58 8.52 8.84 -13.14
CA ASN A 58 7.60 9.50 -14.07
C ASN A 58 6.94 8.52 -15.08
N SER A 59 6.86 7.23 -14.73
CA SER A 59 6.19 6.20 -15.55
C SER A 59 4.67 6.24 -15.35
N VAL A 60 4.21 6.72 -14.19
CA VAL A 60 2.82 7.09 -13.90
C VAL A 60 2.75 8.48 -13.25
N ASP A 61 1.58 9.10 -13.27
CA ASP A 61 1.37 10.45 -12.72
C ASP A 61 0.93 10.40 -11.25
N VAL A 62 0.12 9.40 -10.90
CA VAL A 62 -0.40 9.17 -9.55
C VAL A 62 -0.33 7.67 -9.25
N SER A 63 -0.17 7.31 -7.99
CA SER A 63 -0.29 5.91 -7.59
C SER A 63 -1.04 5.75 -6.29
N TYR A 64 -1.72 4.61 -6.18
CA TYR A 64 -2.15 4.13 -4.88
C TYR A 64 -0.97 3.44 -4.20
N GLY A 65 -0.46 4.07 -3.14
CA GLY A 65 0.57 3.51 -2.28
C GLY A 65 0.27 3.85 -0.84
N GLY A 66 0.37 2.85 0.04
CA GLY A 66 0.09 3.03 1.47
C GLY A 66 0.91 4.15 2.11
N LEU A 67 0.45 4.63 3.27
CA LEU A 67 1.08 5.74 4.00
C LEU A 67 2.58 5.51 4.30
N GLY A 68 2.96 4.28 4.66
CA GLY A 68 4.33 3.90 5.02
C GLY A 68 5.37 4.25 3.95
N PRO A 69 5.25 3.72 2.72
CA PRO A 69 6.12 4.08 1.60
C PRO A 69 6.27 5.59 1.38
N VAL A 70 5.17 6.36 1.40
CA VAL A 70 5.24 7.82 1.18
C VAL A 70 6.06 8.51 2.28
N LEU A 71 5.84 8.17 3.55
CA LEU A 71 6.62 8.73 4.65
C LEU A 71 8.11 8.39 4.52
N ARG A 72 8.43 7.17 4.08
CA ARG A 72 9.80 6.75 3.84
C ARG A 72 10.46 7.59 2.74
N PHE A 73 9.85 7.67 1.55
CA PHE A 73 10.39 8.45 0.44
C PHE A 73 10.55 9.94 0.79
N ARG A 74 9.56 10.53 1.48
CA ARG A 74 9.68 11.91 1.99
C ARG A 74 10.86 12.09 2.95
N SER A 75 11.08 11.13 3.84
CA SER A 75 12.21 11.16 4.78
C SER A 75 13.56 11.05 4.06
N ASP A 76 13.59 10.37 2.91
CA ASP A 76 14.77 10.24 2.06
C ASP A 76 14.96 11.49 1.15
N GLY A 77 14.08 12.49 1.24
CA GLY A 77 14.17 13.76 0.50
C GLY A 77 13.38 13.79 -0.81
N GLU A 78 12.66 12.72 -1.14
CA GLU A 78 11.96 12.60 -2.42
C GLU A 78 10.72 13.51 -2.54
N PRO A 79 10.40 13.98 -3.76
CA PRO A 79 9.38 15.01 -4.00
C PRO A 79 7.94 14.45 -4.10
N VAL A 80 7.61 13.34 -3.43
CA VAL A 80 6.25 12.78 -3.43
C VAL A 80 5.31 13.55 -2.50
N ARG A 81 3.99 13.47 -2.72
CA ARG A 81 2.97 14.08 -1.85
C ARG A 81 1.70 13.23 -1.80
N ILE A 82 1.02 13.23 -0.66
CA ILE A 82 -0.33 12.66 -0.53
C ILE A 82 -1.34 13.73 -0.95
N ILE A 83 -2.20 13.41 -1.92
CA ILE A 83 -3.25 14.33 -2.39
C ILE A 83 -4.64 13.95 -1.85
N VAL A 84 -4.89 12.66 -1.59
CA VAL A 84 -6.15 12.12 -1.10
C VAL A 84 -5.87 10.93 -0.19
N SER A 85 -6.64 10.79 0.90
CA SER A 85 -6.74 9.55 1.66
C SER A 85 -8.07 8.88 1.34
N MET A 86 -8.03 7.63 0.87
CA MET A 86 -9.22 6.81 0.58
C MET A 86 -9.71 6.04 1.81
N ALA A 87 -8.91 6.01 2.89
CA ALA A 87 -9.21 5.27 4.10
C ALA A 87 -9.37 6.21 5.30
N ARG A 88 -10.33 5.89 6.19
CA ARG A 88 -10.55 6.58 7.47
C ARG A 88 -9.83 5.92 8.64
N ALA A 89 -9.39 4.68 8.46
CA ALA A 89 -8.68 3.87 9.43
C ALA A 89 -7.78 2.87 8.68
N LEU A 90 -6.83 2.27 9.38
CA LEU A 90 -5.98 1.21 8.83
C LEU A 90 -6.81 -0.06 8.65
N ALA A 91 -6.76 -0.67 7.46
CA ALA A 91 -7.48 -1.90 7.13
C ALA A 91 -6.65 -3.19 7.35
N GLN A 92 -5.43 -3.08 7.88
CA GLN A 92 -4.57 -4.25 8.09
C GLN A 92 -4.69 -4.83 9.49
N ASN A 93 -4.66 -6.17 9.55
CA ASN A 93 -4.78 -6.95 10.77
C ASN A 93 -3.61 -7.94 10.85
N LEU A 94 -3.08 -8.16 12.05
CA LEU A 94 -2.24 -9.31 12.32
C LEU A 94 -3.15 -10.52 12.52
N VAL A 95 -3.05 -11.50 11.62
CA VAL A 95 -3.78 -12.76 11.71
C VAL A 95 -2.80 -13.86 12.09
N THR A 96 -3.12 -14.59 13.15
CA THR A 96 -2.26 -15.66 13.68
C THR A 96 -2.91 -17.03 13.48
N GLN A 97 -2.09 -18.08 13.48
CA GLN A 97 -2.61 -19.44 13.46
C GLN A 97 -3.24 -19.76 14.83
N LYS A 98 -4.33 -20.55 14.82
CA LYS A 98 -5.09 -20.92 16.04
C LYS A 98 -4.26 -21.52 17.18
N ARG A 99 -3.10 -22.14 16.88
CA ARG A 99 -2.20 -22.70 17.89
C ARG A 99 -1.45 -21.64 18.71
N LEU A 100 -1.40 -20.39 18.23
CA LEU A 100 -0.79 -19.27 18.93
C LEU A 100 -1.87 -18.62 19.80
N THR A 101 -1.87 -18.93 21.09
CA THR A 101 -2.89 -18.56 22.06
C THR A 101 -2.45 -17.44 23.00
N SER A 102 -1.18 -17.04 22.96
CA SER A 102 -0.66 -15.88 23.67
C SER A 102 0.31 -15.07 22.81
N THR A 103 0.51 -13.80 23.16
CA THR A 103 1.43 -12.90 22.44
C THR A 103 2.90 -13.30 22.59
N ASP A 104 3.28 -13.96 23.68
CA ASP A 104 4.66 -14.42 23.89
C ASP A 104 5.07 -15.47 22.86
N GLN A 105 4.12 -16.28 22.37
CA GLN A 105 4.35 -17.28 21.32
C GLN A 105 4.59 -16.65 19.94
N LEU A 106 4.47 -15.33 19.81
CA LEU A 106 4.83 -14.61 18.60
C LEU A 106 6.34 -14.38 18.47
N ARG A 107 7.10 -14.50 19.58
CA ARG A 107 8.57 -14.48 19.57
C ARG A 107 9.10 -15.71 18.82
N GLY A 108 10.08 -15.51 17.95
CA GLY A 108 10.63 -16.55 17.09
C GLY A 108 9.68 -17.04 15.99
N ALA A 109 8.45 -16.51 15.91
CA ALA A 109 7.51 -16.90 14.87
C ALA A 109 7.87 -16.26 13.54
N SER A 110 7.54 -16.97 12.46
CA SER A 110 7.65 -16.44 11.10
C SER A 110 6.47 -15.53 10.77
N TRP A 111 6.74 -14.31 10.35
CA TRP A 111 5.74 -13.28 10.04
C TRP A 111 5.79 -12.93 8.56
N ALA A 112 4.72 -13.26 7.85
CA ALA A 112 4.54 -12.94 6.44
C ALA A 112 4.19 -11.46 6.25
N LEU A 113 4.85 -10.83 5.29
CA LEU A 113 4.68 -9.42 4.90
C LEU A 113 4.52 -9.31 3.38
N ASP A 114 3.86 -8.25 2.91
CA ASP A 114 3.79 -7.96 1.47
C ASP A 114 5.16 -7.60 0.88
N GLY A 115 6.07 -7.12 1.72
CA GLY A 115 7.41 -6.71 1.30
C GLY A 115 8.08 -5.82 2.34
N PHE A 116 9.41 -5.81 2.34
CA PHE A 116 10.18 -4.92 3.22
C PHE A 116 9.91 -3.44 2.86
N GLY A 117 9.36 -2.70 3.82
CA GLY A 117 9.02 -1.29 3.66
C GLY A 117 7.59 -1.04 3.19
N ALA A 118 6.82 -2.11 2.93
CA ALA A 118 5.39 -2.01 2.73
C ALA A 118 4.66 -1.58 4.01
N LEU A 119 3.37 -1.24 3.87
CA LEU A 119 2.53 -0.89 5.01
C LEU A 119 2.48 -2.03 6.04
N SER A 120 2.37 -3.28 5.59
CA SER A 120 2.39 -4.47 6.45
C SER A 120 3.66 -4.59 7.28
N HIS A 121 4.82 -4.30 6.68
CA HIS A 121 6.09 -4.26 7.41
C HIS A 121 6.09 -3.17 8.50
N HIS A 122 5.69 -1.95 8.15
CA HIS A 122 5.65 -0.85 9.12
C HIS A 122 4.66 -1.09 10.25
N MET A 123 3.47 -1.61 9.96
CA MET A 123 2.47 -1.94 10.96
C MET A 123 2.91 -3.10 11.85
N ALA A 124 3.51 -4.15 11.29
CA ALA A 124 4.02 -5.26 12.06
C ALA A 124 5.11 -4.83 13.06
N ARG A 125 6.02 -3.94 12.64
CA ARG A 125 7.05 -3.36 13.55
C ARG A 125 6.43 -2.55 14.70
N LEU A 126 5.32 -1.85 14.46
CA LEU A 126 4.58 -1.17 15.53
C LEU A 126 3.97 -2.17 16.53
N VAL A 127 3.43 -3.30 16.04
CA VAL A 127 2.91 -4.37 16.91
C VAL A 127 4.03 -5.01 17.72
N VAL A 128 5.14 -5.39 17.09
CA VAL A 128 6.33 -5.96 17.76
C VAL A 128 6.83 -5.04 18.87
N ARG A 129 6.96 -3.74 18.57
CA ARG A 129 7.33 -2.73 19.58
C ARG A 129 6.32 -2.65 20.72
N ALA A 130 5.02 -2.64 20.42
CA ALA A 130 3.97 -2.58 21.44
C ALA A 130 3.97 -3.81 22.36
N LEU A 131 4.31 -4.99 21.80
CA LEU A 131 4.46 -6.24 22.54
C LEU A 131 5.80 -6.37 23.27
N LYS A 132 6.70 -5.39 23.13
CA LYS A 132 8.07 -5.43 23.69
C LYS A 132 8.83 -6.69 23.23
N ILE A 133 8.62 -7.07 21.99
CA ILE A 133 9.40 -8.10 21.31
C ILE A 133 10.53 -7.38 20.57
N SER A 134 11.74 -7.93 20.59
CA SER A 134 12.84 -7.38 19.80
C SER A 134 12.63 -7.71 18.32
N GLU A 135 12.96 -6.78 17.43
CA GLU A 135 12.71 -6.99 15.98
C GLU A 135 13.50 -8.17 15.40
N ASP A 136 14.66 -8.51 15.99
CA ASP A 136 15.50 -9.67 15.64
C ASP A 136 14.96 -11.01 16.17
N GLU A 137 13.99 -10.98 17.08
CA GLU A 137 13.28 -12.18 17.51
C GLU A 137 12.20 -12.60 16.49
N ILE A 138 11.89 -11.80 15.48
CA ILE A 138 10.88 -12.12 14.47
C ILE A 138 11.56 -12.60 13.19
N ASP A 139 11.11 -13.74 12.68
CA ASP A 139 11.51 -14.24 11.37
C ASP A 139 10.65 -13.59 10.27
N TRP A 140 11.10 -12.44 9.76
CA TRP A 140 10.39 -11.68 8.74
C TRP A 140 10.46 -12.34 7.37
N GLN A 141 9.30 -12.67 6.80
CA GLN A 141 9.20 -13.31 5.49
C GLN A 141 8.46 -12.39 4.51
N SER A 142 9.15 -11.99 3.44
CA SER A 142 8.51 -11.33 2.30
C SER A 142 7.78 -12.40 1.48
N VAL A 143 6.46 -12.31 1.39
CA VAL A 143 5.62 -13.27 0.65
C VAL A 143 4.80 -12.59 -0.46
N GLY A 144 4.91 -11.27 -0.59
CA GLY A 144 4.39 -10.49 -1.70
C GLY A 144 5.45 -10.25 -2.76
#